data_AF-A0A3D4Z176-F1
#
_entry.id   AF-A0A3D4Z176-F1
#
_cell.length_a   1.000
_cell.length_b   1.000
_cell.length_c   1.000
_cell.angle_alpha   90.00
_cell.angle_beta   90.00
_cell.angle_gamma   90.00
#
_symmetry.space_group_name_H-M   'P 1'
#
loop_
_entity.id
_entity.type
_entity.pdbx_description
1 polymer ?
#
loop_
_entity_poly.entity_id
_entity_poly.type
_entity_poly.pdbx_seq_one_letter_code
_entity_poly.pdbx_strand_id
1 'polypeptide(L)'
;MQKSVFGHALERALSLPDNKFRNETLEDIARLSIKSGRFKWARAIIPKLTHPGKRDELYAQLDEAVVSSSRGDKTRDEAPDPARETLRLERQLPYLADLEPEEQLDILKKLAIDKSDPMFFDLAIQTAFDFHPSIGQDLRTLLLGLALDMVQAGLREKAIQLVGIMNGNVGKARAQFSEEVLTLARQIDEENAGDEIMIRLATQKVQSEELDQGMAIIRSIKFWKSDTFFTFAETLAESKYFDQAVEISSMAMNLYKDNELSSYRETIPPSVGLKNVAVKLAQAKADKHALNL
;
A
#
# COMPACT_ATOMS: atom_id res chain seq x y z
N MET A 1 -25.94 3.63 -10.60
CA MET A 1 -25.81 2.15 -10.72
C MET A 1 -24.37 1.82 -10.36
N GLN A 2 -24.12 1.20 -9.21
CA GLN A 2 -22.76 1.00 -8.69
C GLN A 2 -22.00 0.00 -9.58
N LYS A 3 -20.80 0.36 -10.03
CA LYS A 3 -19.99 -0.53 -10.89
C LYS A 3 -19.50 -1.72 -10.08
N SER A 4 -19.51 -2.91 -10.69
CA SER A 4 -18.95 -4.09 -10.04
C SER A 4 -17.42 -3.96 -9.89
N VAL A 5 -16.81 -4.66 -8.94
CA VAL A 5 -15.35 -4.75 -8.77
C VAL A 5 -14.61 -5.11 -10.06
N PHE A 6 -15.19 -6.03 -10.85
CA PHE A 6 -14.71 -6.36 -12.20
C PHE A 6 -14.72 -5.15 -13.13
N GLY A 7 -15.81 -4.39 -13.09
CA GLY A 7 -15.97 -3.15 -13.86
C GLY A 7 -14.87 -2.15 -13.51
N HIS A 8 -14.61 -1.93 -12.23
CA HIS A 8 -13.53 -1.05 -11.75
C HIS A 8 -12.15 -1.52 -12.21
N ALA A 9 -11.80 -2.79 -12.00
CA ALA A 9 -10.50 -3.35 -12.40
C ALA A 9 -10.29 -3.26 -13.92
N LEU A 10 -11.31 -3.62 -14.70
CA LEU A 10 -11.25 -3.60 -16.16
C LEU A 10 -11.16 -2.17 -16.71
N GLU A 11 -11.96 -1.25 -16.18
CA GLU A 11 -11.91 0.17 -16.56
C GLU A 11 -10.54 0.76 -16.26
N ARG A 12 -10.00 0.49 -15.08
CA ARG A 12 -8.68 0.98 -14.68
C ARG A 12 -7.58 0.42 -15.59
N ALA A 13 -7.61 -0.87 -15.90
CA ALA A 13 -6.68 -1.47 -16.85
C ALA A 13 -6.78 -0.82 -18.23
N LEU A 14 -8.00 -0.64 -18.76
CA LEU A 14 -8.21 -0.04 -20.10
C LEU A 14 -7.83 1.44 -20.17
N SER A 15 -7.87 2.16 -19.05
CA SER A 15 -7.47 3.57 -18.96
C SER A 15 -5.95 3.81 -18.99
N LEU A 16 -5.13 2.75 -18.93
CA LEU A 16 -3.68 2.86 -19.03
C LEU A 16 -3.31 3.46 -20.39
N PRO A 17 -2.54 4.57 -20.45
CA PRO A 17 -2.22 5.24 -21.71
C PRO A 17 -1.30 4.41 -22.59
N ASP A 18 -0.31 3.75 -21.99
CA ASP A 18 0.66 2.91 -22.67
C ASP A 18 0.06 1.53 -23.01
N ASN A 19 0.16 1.16 -24.29
CA ASN A 19 -0.43 -0.09 -24.80
C ASN A 19 0.28 -1.35 -24.27
N LYS A 20 1.59 -1.29 -23.99
CA LYS A 20 2.34 -2.40 -23.41
C LYS A 20 1.87 -2.63 -21.97
N PHE A 21 1.86 -1.58 -21.13
CA PHE A 21 1.37 -1.67 -19.75
C PHE A 21 -0.10 -2.08 -19.69
N ARG A 22 -0.94 -1.56 -20.59
CA ARG A 22 -2.35 -1.96 -20.71
C ARG A 22 -2.49 -3.47 -20.95
N ASN A 23 -1.75 -4.01 -21.92
CA ASN A 23 -1.81 -5.44 -22.23
C ASN A 23 -1.25 -6.30 -21.10
N GLU A 24 -0.13 -5.92 -20.50
CA GLU A 24 0.42 -6.62 -19.32
C GLU A 24 -0.59 -6.64 -18.17
N THR A 25 -1.25 -5.51 -17.89
CA THR A 25 -2.26 -5.43 -16.83
C THR A 25 -3.49 -6.30 -17.14
N LEU A 26 -3.96 -6.32 -18.39
CA LEU A 26 -5.04 -7.22 -18.80
C LEU A 26 -4.63 -8.69 -18.70
N GLU A 27 -3.38 -9.02 -19.03
CA GLU A 27 -2.82 -10.36 -18.86
C GLU A 27 -2.80 -10.75 -17.38
N ASP A 28 -2.29 -9.88 -16.50
CA ASP A 28 -2.23 -10.11 -15.05
C ASP A 28 -3.62 -10.33 -14.45
N ILE A 29 -4.59 -9.47 -14.77
CA ILE A 29 -5.98 -9.61 -14.31
C ILE A 29 -6.62 -10.89 -14.87
N ALA A 30 -6.35 -11.26 -16.13
CA ALA A 30 -6.85 -12.51 -16.72
C ALA A 30 -6.28 -13.73 -16.00
N ARG A 31 -4.96 -13.79 -15.77
CA ARG A 31 -4.31 -14.88 -15.02
C ARG A 31 -4.82 -14.97 -13.60
N LEU A 32 -4.95 -13.85 -12.90
CA LEU A 32 -5.55 -13.81 -11.55
C LEU A 32 -6.99 -14.32 -11.56
N SER A 33 -7.77 -13.96 -12.59
CA SER A 33 -9.15 -14.44 -12.74
C SER A 33 -9.22 -15.95 -12.98
N ILE A 34 -8.30 -16.52 -13.78
CA ILE A 34 -8.19 -17.97 -14.00
C ILE A 34 -7.83 -18.67 -12.68
N LYS A 35 -6.76 -18.23 -12.02
CA LYS A 35 -6.27 -18.80 -10.75
C LYS A 35 -7.31 -18.75 -9.63
N SER A 36 -8.09 -17.69 -9.57
CA SER A 36 -9.15 -17.52 -8.56
C SER A 36 -10.50 -18.18 -8.95
N GLY A 37 -10.54 -18.96 -10.02
CA GLY A 37 -11.76 -19.65 -10.48
C GLY A 37 -12.83 -18.73 -11.08
N ARG A 38 -12.50 -17.46 -11.32
CA ARG A 38 -13.42 -16.46 -11.90
C ARG A 38 -13.39 -16.53 -13.43
N PHE A 39 -13.74 -17.68 -13.96
CA PHE A 39 -13.69 -17.96 -15.40
C PHE A 39 -14.54 -16.99 -16.25
N LYS A 40 -15.64 -16.47 -15.71
CA LYS A 40 -16.45 -15.44 -16.39
C LYS A 40 -15.67 -14.12 -16.59
N TRP A 41 -14.80 -13.75 -15.65
CA TRP A 41 -13.97 -12.55 -15.76
C TRP A 41 -12.84 -12.78 -16.77
N ALA A 42 -12.16 -13.92 -16.67
CA ALA A 42 -11.12 -14.31 -17.62
C ALA A 42 -11.65 -14.28 -19.07
N ARG A 43 -12.81 -14.91 -19.34
CA ARG A 43 -13.46 -14.91 -20.66
C ARG A 43 -13.81 -13.51 -21.18
N ALA A 44 -14.08 -12.56 -20.30
CA ALA A 44 -14.39 -11.19 -20.69
C ALA A 44 -13.14 -10.33 -20.93
N ILE A 45 -12.00 -10.68 -20.30
CA ILE A 45 -10.74 -9.94 -20.43
C ILE A 45 -9.90 -10.44 -21.59
N ILE A 46 -9.75 -11.76 -21.75
CA ILE A 46 -8.86 -12.36 -22.76
C ILE A 46 -9.10 -11.77 -24.18
N PRO A 47 -10.35 -11.59 -24.65
CA PRO A 47 -10.59 -10.99 -25.97
C PRO A 47 -10.05 -9.56 -26.15
N LYS A 48 -9.83 -8.82 -25.05
CA LYS A 48 -9.41 -7.41 -25.05
C LYS A 48 -7.89 -7.25 -25.18
N LEU A 49 -7.12 -8.33 -25.02
CA LEU A 49 -5.69 -8.34 -25.31
C LEU A 49 -5.44 -8.18 -26.81
N THR A 50 -4.44 -7.40 -27.18
CA THR A 50 -4.09 -7.16 -28.59
C THR A 50 -3.18 -8.25 -29.16
N HIS A 51 -2.42 -8.96 -28.32
CA HIS A 51 -1.49 -10.00 -28.76
C HIS A 51 -2.17 -11.37 -28.89
N PRO A 52 -2.32 -11.91 -30.11
CA PRO A 52 -3.05 -13.16 -30.34
C PRO A 52 -2.41 -14.36 -29.62
N GLY A 53 -1.08 -14.51 -29.67
CA GLY A 53 -0.40 -15.61 -28.97
C GLY A 53 -0.60 -15.61 -27.45
N LYS A 54 -0.71 -14.42 -26.83
CA LYS A 54 -1.03 -14.30 -25.40
C LYS A 54 -2.49 -14.65 -25.10
N ARG A 55 -3.41 -14.37 -26.02
CA ARG A 55 -4.81 -14.81 -25.88
C ARG A 55 -4.90 -16.33 -25.91
N ASP A 56 -4.22 -16.96 -26.86
CA ASP A 56 -4.23 -18.41 -27.01
C ASP A 56 -3.64 -19.10 -25.76
N GLU A 57 -2.54 -18.55 -25.23
CA GLU A 57 -1.92 -19.00 -23.97
C GLU A 57 -2.89 -18.94 -22.78
N LEU A 58 -3.65 -17.84 -22.65
CA LEU A 58 -4.60 -17.65 -21.56
C LEU A 58 -5.88 -18.47 -21.72
N TYR A 59 -6.34 -18.69 -22.96
CA TYR A 59 -7.46 -19.61 -23.21
C TYR A 59 -7.08 -21.05 -22.85
N ALA A 60 -5.87 -21.49 -23.19
CA ALA A 60 -5.38 -22.81 -22.80
C ALA A 60 -5.34 -22.97 -21.26
N GLN A 61 -4.79 -21.98 -20.54
CA GLN A 61 -4.79 -21.97 -19.07
C GLN A 61 -6.20 -21.95 -18.47
N LEU A 62 -7.12 -21.21 -19.09
CA LEU A 62 -8.50 -21.14 -18.66
C LEU A 62 -9.20 -22.50 -18.82
N ASP A 63 -9.04 -23.14 -19.98
CA ASP A 63 -9.66 -24.43 -20.26
C ASP A 63 -9.11 -25.53 -19.34
N GLU A 64 -7.80 -25.52 -19.09
CA GLU A 64 -7.17 -26.40 -18.11
C GLU A 64 -7.73 -26.17 -16.70
N ALA A 65 -7.76 -24.92 -16.22
CA ALA A 65 -8.28 -24.60 -14.89
C ALA A 65 -9.78 -24.94 -14.74
N VAL A 66 -10.58 -24.79 -15.80
CA VAL A 66 -12.00 -25.21 -15.83
C VAL A 66 -12.10 -26.73 -15.68
N VAL A 67 -11.27 -27.50 -16.39
CA VAL A 67 -11.24 -28.97 -16.27
C VAL A 67 -10.74 -29.43 -14.89
N SER A 68 -9.69 -28.82 -14.36
CA SER A 68 -9.10 -29.16 -13.05
C SER A 68 -10.04 -28.80 -11.89
N SER A 69 -10.71 -27.64 -11.96
CA SER A 69 -11.73 -27.25 -10.97
C SER A 69 -12.97 -28.16 -11.02
N SER A 70 -13.29 -28.73 -12.18
CA SER A 70 -14.34 -29.74 -12.34
C SER A 70 -13.93 -31.12 -11.76
N ARG A 71 -12.62 -31.38 -11.66
CA ARG A 71 -12.03 -32.61 -11.10
C ARG A 71 -11.67 -32.52 -9.60
N GLY A 72 -11.79 -31.34 -8.98
CA GLY A 72 -11.55 -31.15 -7.54
C GLY A 72 -10.08 -30.99 -7.15
N ASP A 73 -9.16 -30.81 -8.11
CA ASP A 73 -7.74 -30.72 -7.84
C ASP A 73 -7.32 -29.25 -7.62
N LYS A 74 -6.94 -28.91 -6.38
CA LYS A 74 -6.50 -27.57 -5.98
C LYS A 74 -4.97 -27.55 -5.89
N THR A 75 -4.28 -27.29 -7.00
CA THR A 75 -2.86 -26.94 -6.91
C THR A 75 -2.74 -25.50 -6.42
N ARG A 76 -2.40 -25.37 -5.13
CA ARG A 76 -1.96 -24.13 -4.47
C ARG A 76 -0.48 -23.94 -4.78
N ASP A 77 -0.16 -22.97 -5.62
CA ASP A 77 1.17 -22.36 -5.61
C ASP A 77 1.03 -20.93 -5.08
N GLU A 78 1.69 -20.71 -3.95
CA GLU A 78 1.53 -19.58 -3.05
C GLU A 78 2.25 -18.33 -3.56
N ALA A 79 1.65 -17.17 -3.28
CA ALA A 79 2.32 -15.86 -3.33
C ALA A 79 3.57 -15.86 -2.41
N PRO A 80 4.53 -14.91 -2.55
CA PRO A 80 5.64 -14.79 -1.62
C PRO A 80 5.12 -14.79 -0.18
N ASP A 81 5.48 -15.82 0.57
CA ASP A 81 5.03 -16.06 1.93
C ASP A 81 5.63 -14.99 2.85
N PRO A 82 4.82 -14.08 3.43
CA PRO A 82 5.32 -13.02 4.31
C PRO A 82 6.10 -13.60 5.49
N ALA A 83 5.77 -14.81 5.96
CA ALA A 83 6.53 -15.46 7.03
C ALA A 83 7.98 -15.76 6.63
N ARG A 84 8.25 -16.04 5.35
CA ARG A 84 9.62 -16.28 4.85
C ARG A 84 10.45 -15.01 4.81
N GLU A 85 9.83 -13.87 4.53
CA GLU A 85 10.52 -12.58 4.52
C GLU A 85 10.85 -12.12 5.94
N THR A 86 9.91 -12.25 6.89
CA THR A 86 10.19 -11.97 8.31
C THR A 86 11.33 -12.85 8.83
N LEU A 87 11.34 -14.15 8.50
CA LEU A 87 12.43 -15.08 8.83
C LEU A 87 13.78 -14.72 8.17
N ARG A 88 13.76 -14.06 7.00
CA ARG A 88 14.97 -13.57 6.33
C ARG A 88 15.53 -12.37 7.09
N LEU A 89 14.69 -11.41 7.44
CA LEU A 89 15.06 -10.20 8.18
C LEU A 89 15.57 -10.53 9.58
N GLU A 90 14.95 -11.50 10.28
CA GLU A 90 15.44 -11.96 11.59
C GLU A 90 16.87 -12.50 11.55
N ARG A 91 17.23 -13.19 10.46
CA ARG A 91 18.60 -13.72 10.30
C ARG A 91 19.64 -12.63 10.10
N GLN A 92 19.22 -11.40 9.79
CA GLN A 92 20.10 -10.24 9.67
C GLN A 92 20.32 -9.53 11.02
N LEU A 93 19.52 -9.80 12.06
CA LEU A 93 19.63 -9.15 13.37
C LEU A 93 21.05 -9.18 13.99
N PRO A 94 21.82 -10.29 13.93
CA PRO A 94 23.18 -10.32 14.49
C PRO A 94 24.18 -9.42 13.77
N TYR A 95 23.87 -9.01 12.54
CA TYR A 95 24.73 -8.20 11.66
C TYR A 95 24.21 -6.78 11.49
N LEU A 96 23.15 -6.39 12.23
CA LEU A 96 22.55 -5.05 12.13
C LEU A 96 23.58 -3.94 12.33
N ALA A 97 24.49 -4.10 13.29
CA ALA A 97 25.50 -3.09 13.61
C ALA A 97 26.49 -2.83 12.46
N ASP A 98 26.61 -3.76 11.51
CA ASP A 98 27.50 -3.65 10.34
C ASP A 98 26.81 -2.95 9.14
N LEU A 99 25.50 -2.71 9.22
CA LEU A 99 24.70 -2.07 8.17
C LEU A 99 24.64 -0.56 8.35
N GLU A 100 24.28 0.15 7.27
CA GLU A 100 24.03 1.59 7.34
C GLU A 100 22.79 1.89 8.22
N PRO A 101 22.76 3.01 8.97
CA PRO A 101 21.66 3.34 9.89
C PRO A 101 20.27 3.34 9.24
N GLU A 102 20.18 3.76 7.97
CA GLU A 102 18.93 3.73 7.20
C GLU A 102 18.45 2.29 6.95
N GLU A 103 19.37 1.39 6.61
CA GLU A 103 19.07 -0.03 6.40
C GLU A 103 18.70 -0.72 7.72
N GLN A 104 19.40 -0.39 8.81
CA GLN A 104 19.04 -0.86 10.15
C GLN A 104 17.60 -0.45 10.48
N LEU A 105 17.24 0.82 10.24
CA LEU A 105 15.94 1.35 10.56
C LEU A 105 14.82 0.70 9.73
N ASP A 106 15.06 0.43 8.44
CA ASP A 106 14.09 -0.26 7.57
C ASP A 106 13.83 -1.71 8.04
N ILE A 107 14.89 -2.46 8.37
CA ILE A 107 14.77 -3.83 8.91
C ILE A 107 13.99 -3.82 10.22
N LEU A 108 14.35 -2.92 11.15
CA LEU A 108 13.71 -2.84 12.46
C LEU A 108 12.24 -2.46 12.37
N LYS A 109 11.88 -1.49 11.51
CA LYS A 109 10.48 -1.11 11.25
C LYS A 109 9.66 -2.29 10.74
N LYS A 110 10.17 -3.02 9.74
CA LYS A 110 9.48 -4.18 9.17
C LYS A 110 9.25 -5.28 10.21
N LEU A 111 10.29 -5.63 10.98
CA LEU A 111 10.18 -6.61 12.05
C LEU A 111 9.21 -6.15 13.16
N ALA A 112 9.22 -4.86 13.50
CA ALA A 112 8.34 -4.28 14.50
C ALA A 112 6.86 -4.37 14.11
N ILE A 113 6.54 -4.10 12.84
CA ILE A 113 5.18 -4.23 12.29
C ILE A 113 4.76 -5.70 12.24
N ASP A 114 5.56 -6.55 11.58
CA ASP A 114 5.24 -7.97 11.34
C ASP A 114 5.04 -8.76 12.63
N LYS A 115 5.88 -8.51 13.64
CA LYS A 115 5.82 -9.22 14.92
C LYS A 115 4.95 -8.51 15.97
N SER A 116 4.61 -7.24 15.73
CA SER A 116 3.98 -6.38 16.73
C SER A 116 4.74 -6.37 18.07
N ASP A 117 6.08 -6.51 18.01
CA ASP A 117 6.93 -6.61 19.21
C ASP A 117 7.49 -5.22 19.56
N PRO A 118 7.17 -4.69 20.76
CA PRO A 118 7.64 -3.38 21.20
C PRO A 118 9.17 -3.23 21.22
N MET A 119 9.93 -4.32 21.35
CA MET A 119 11.39 -4.29 21.41
C MET A 119 12.00 -3.73 20.12
N PHE A 120 11.49 -4.13 18.95
CA PHE A 120 12.02 -3.64 17.67
C PHE A 120 11.71 -2.16 17.45
N PHE A 121 10.58 -1.68 17.99
CA PHE A 121 10.30 -0.25 18.01
C PHE A 121 11.24 0.54 18.93
N ASP A 122 11.59 0.01 20.11
CA ASP A 122 12.58 0.67 20.99
C ASP A 122 13.94 0.76 20.31
N LEU A 123 14.35 -0.32 19.65
CA LEU A 123 15.61 -0.37 18.93
C LEU A 123 15.59 0.61 17.74
N ALA A 124 14.48 0.68 16.99
CA ALA A 124 14.32 1.65 15.90
C ALA A 124 14.36 3.10 16.40
N ILE A 125 13.73 3.41 17.54
CA ILE A 125 13.79 4.73 18.17
C ILE A 125 15.23 5.05 18.56
N GLN A 126 15.92 4.10 19.20
CA GLN A 126 17.30 4.29 19.63
C GLN A 126 18.23 4.53 18.44
N THR A 127 18.15 3.71 17.39
CA THR A 127 18.90 3.90 16.14
C THR A 127 18.62 5.28 15.52
N ALA A 128 17.37 5.75 15.54
CA ALA A 128 17.01 7.07 15.04
C ALA A 128 17.68 8.20 15.86
N PHE A 129 17.71 8.09 17.19
CA PHE A 129 18.40 9.05 18.07
C PHE A 129 19.92 8.99 17.94
N ASP A 130 20.50 7.81 17.73
CA ASP A 130 21.94 7.64 17.54
C ASP A 130 22.41 8.35 16.25
N PHE A 131 21.57 8.32 15.21
CA PHE A 131 21.84 8.98 13.92
C PHE A 131 21.48 10.47 13.92
N HIS A 132 20.42 10.86 14.64
CA HIS A 132 19.99 12.25 14.80
C HIS A 132 19.87 12.61 16.29
N PRO A 133 20.97 13.00 16.95
CA PRO A 133 21.00 13.18 18.41
C PRO A 133 20.23 14.41 18.91
N SER A 134 19.88 15.35 18.03
CA SER A 134 19.01 16.48 18.35
C SER A 134 17.67 16.34 17.64
N ILE A 135 16.58 16.77 18.31
CA ILE A 135 15.23 16.76 17.75
C ILE A 135 15.13 17.89 16.69
N GLY A 136 15.70 17.62 15.51
CA GLY A 136 15.49 18.37 14.26
C GLY A 136 14.24 17.91 13.51
N GLN A 137 14.00 18.45 12.32
CA GLN A 137 12.87 18.05 11.49
C GLN A 137 13.00 16.58 11.03
N ASP A 138 14.17 16.16 10.53
CA ASP A 138 14.44 14.77 10.11
C ASP A 138 14.07 13.73 11.19
N LEU A 139 14.54 13.93 12.43
CA LEU A 139 14.24 13.03 13.54
C LEU A 139 12.75 13.04 13.87
N ARG A 140 12.09 14.21 13.86
CA ARG A 140 10.65 14.31 14.10
C ARG A 140 9.86 13.52 13.05
N THR A 141 10.25 13.61 11.79
CA THR A 141 9.66 12.82 10.70
C THR A 141 9.75 11.32 11.00
N LEU A 142 10.95 10.85 11.33
CA LEU A 142 11.19 9.43 11.62
C LEU A 142 10.38 8.93 12.82
N LEU A 143 10.38 9.69 13.93
CA LEU A 143 9.69 9.32 15.16
C LEU A 143 8.16 9.37 15.02
N LEU A 144 7.62 10.33 14.26
CA LEU A 144 6.18 10.33 13.91
C LEU A 144 5.81 9.12 13.08
N GLY A 145 6.67 8.75 12.13
CA GLY A 145 6.51 7.52 11.36
C GLY A 145 6.47 6.28 12.26
N LEU A 146 7.42 6.15 13.19
CA LEU A 146 7.43 5.03 14.13
C LEU A 146 6.18 5.01 15.03
N ALA A 147 5.70 6.18 15.47
CA ALA A 147 4.47 6.27 16.26
C ALA A 147 3.25 5.76 15.46
N LEU A 148 3.17 6.04 14.17
CA LEU A 148 2.09 5.52 13.31
C LEU A 148 2.17 4.00 13.14
N ASP A 149 3.37 3.46 12.91
CA ASP A 149 3.58 2.00 12.79
C ASP A 149 3.22 1.27 14.09
N MET A 150 3.56 1.85 15.25
CA MET A 150 3.16 1.32 16.54
C MET A 150 1.63 1.23 16.67
N VAL A 151 0.87 2.21 16.17
CA VAL A 151 -0.60 2.15 16.23
C VAL A 151 -1.14 1.03 15.35
N GLN A 152 -0.56 0.82 14.16
CA GLN A 152 -0.92 -0.30 13.30
C GLN A 152 -0.64 -1.66 13.97
N ALA A 153 0.47 -1.76 14.70
CA ALA A 153 0.82 -2.92 15.51
C ALA A 153 0.01 -3.07 16.82
N GLY A 154 -0.97 -2.20 17.09
CA GLY A 154 -1.78 -2.23 18.32
C GLY A 154 -1.09 -1.66 19.56
N LEU A 155 0.10 -1.09 19.45
CA LEU A 155 0.91 -0.53 20.52
C LEU A 155 0.59 0.94 20.81
N ARG A 156 -0.69 1.26 20.95
CA ARG A 156 -1.20 2.65 21.04
C ARG A 156 -0.61 3.46 22.18
N GLU A 157 -0.47 2.89 23.38
CA GLU A 157 0.10 3.62 24.52
C GLU A 157 1.56 4.00 24.28
N LYS A 158 2.32 3.15 23.58
CA LYS A 158 3.73 3.42 23.25
C LYS A 158 3.86 4.52 22.19
N ALA A 159 2.98 4.51 21.20
CA ALA A 159 2.87 5.60 20.23
C ALA A 159 2.60 6.95 20.91
N ILE A 160 1.65 6.97 21.86
CA ILE A 160 1.32 8.17 22.65
C ILE A 160 2.53 8.63 23.48
N GLN A 161 3.26 7.71 24.10
CA GLN A 161 4.48 8.05 24.83
C GLN A 161 5.54 8.66 23.90
N LEU A 162 5.74 8.10 22.71
CA LEU A 162 6.70 8.63 21.75
C LEU A 162 6.35 10.05 21.28
N VAL A 163 5.07 10.30 20.97
CA VAL A 163 4.58 11.65 20.64
C VAL A 163 4.72 12.60 21.83
N GLY A 164 4.44 12.11 23.04
CA GLY A 164 4.66 12.84 24.28
C GLY A 164 6.12 13.22 24.50
N ILE A 165 7.07 12.35 24.16
CA ILE A 165 8.52 12.62 24.22
C ILE A 165 8.89 13.70 23.20
N MET A 166 8.41 13.63 21.96
CA MET A 166 8.67 14.65 20.93
C MET A 166 8.19 16.05 21.34
N ASN A 167 7.10 16.12 22.11
CA ASN A 167 6.45 17.36 22.55
C ASN A 167 6.81 17.78 23.98
N GLY A 168 7.56 16.97 24.72
CA GLY A 168 7.85 17.18 26.15
C GLY A 168 6.61 17.11 27.06
N ASN A 169 5.50 16.50 26.62
CA ASN A 169 4.27 16.40 27.40
C ASN A 169 3.39 15.19 27.03
N VAL A 170 3.53 14.08 27.76
CA VAL A 170 2.76 12.85 27.57
C VAL A 170 1.28 13.01 27.95
N GLY A 171 0.96 13.90 28.89
CA GLY A 171 -0.41 14.10 29.39
C GLY A 171 -1.35 14.72 28.36
N LYS A 172 -0.85 15.63 27.52
CA LYS A 172 -1.61 16.21 26.39
C LYS A 172 -1.77 15.21 25.23
N ALA A 173 -0.70 14.47 24.92
CA ALA A 173 -0.67 13.49 23.83
C ALA A 173 -1.75 12.42 23.93
N ARG A 174 -2.12 12.02 25.15
CA ARG A 174 -3.15 11.01 25.36
C ARG A 174 -4.54 11.44 24.89
N ALA A 175 -4.92 12.71 25.07
CA ALA A 175 -6.27 13.20 24.76
C ALA A 175 -6.46 13.55 23.28
N GLN A 176 -5.37 13.88 22.58
CA GLN A 176 -5.43 14.47 21.24
C GLN A 176 -4.47 13.82 20.25
N PHE A 177 -4.03 12.58 20.51
CA PHE A 177 -3.00 11.89 19.72
C PHE A 177 -3.14 12.06 18.20
N SER A 178 -4.34 11.88 17.63
CA SER A 178 -4.56 12.04 16.18
C SER A 178 -4.38 13.48 15.70
N GLU A 179 -4.84 14.46 16.46
CA GLU A 179 -4.68 15.89 16.14
C GLU A 179 -3.23 16.35 16.35
N GLU A 180 -2.53 15.79 17.35
CA GLU A 180 -1.11 16.08 17.56
C GLU A 180 -0.26 15.54 16.43
N VAL A 181 -0.49 14.28 16.00
CA VAL A 181 0.20 13.72 14.83
C VAL A 181 -0.08 14.52 13.57
N LEU A 182 -1.34 14.94 13.33
CA LEU A 182 -1.70 15.80 12.21
C LEU A 182 -1.02 17.17 12.26
N THR A 183 -1.00 17.80 13.43
CA THR A 183 -0.39 19.12 13.62
C THR A 183 1.12 19.03 13.40
N LEU A 184 1.77 18.01 13.94
CA LEU A 184 3.19 17.79 13.76
C LEU A 184 3.53 17.47 12.31
N ALA A 185 2.75 16.62 11.64
CA ALA A 185 2.91 16.33 10.21
C ALA A 185 2.84 17.59 9.35
N ARG A 186 1.92 18.52 9.66
CA ARG A 186 1.78 19.80 8.94
C ARG A 186 2.90 20.80 9.22
N GLN A 187 3.61 20.66 10.35
CA GLN A 187 4.73 21.52 10.73
C GLN A 187 6.06 21.08 10.12
N ILE A 188 6.12 19.86 9.60
CA ILE A 188 7.28 19.37 8.87
C ILE A 188 7.29 20.07 7.51
N ASP A 189 8.29 20.93 7.30
CA ASP A 189 8.48 21.75 6.09
C ASP A 189 9.50 21.10 5.13
N GLU A 190 10.01 19.92 5.49
CA GLU A 190 10.68 19.05 4.54
C GLU A 190 9.70 18.69 3.43
N GLU A 191 10.07 19.06 2.20
CA GLU A 191 9.26 19.09 0.97
C GLU A 191 8.47 17.80 0.66
N ASN A 192 8.65 16.71 1.42
CA ASN A 192 7.98 15.42 1.22
C ASN A 192 7.58 14.68 2.51
N ALA A 193 8.21 14.99 3.65
CA ALA A 193 8.08 14.19 4.86
C ALA A 193 6.71 14.35 5.54
N GLY A 194 6.17 15.58 5.57
CA GLY A 194 4.84 15.85 6.12
C GLY A 194 3.72 15.15 5.35
N ASP A 195 3.82 15.12 4.02
CA ASP A 195 2.82 14.50 3.15
C ASP A 195 2.82 12.97 3.27
N GLU A 196 4.00 12.35 3.40
CA GLU A 196 4.12 10.91 3.65
C GLU A 196 3.42 10.51 4.96
N ILE A 197 3.62 11.28 6.04
CA ILE A 197 2.97 11.05 7.33
C ILE A 197 1.45 11.23 7.22
N MET A 198 0.98 12.28 6.52
CA MET A 198 -0.45 12.49 6.30
C MET A 198 -1.10 11.35 5.52
N ILE A 199 -0.41 10.76 4.54
CA ILE A 199 -0.94 9.61 3.78
C ILE A 199 -1.02 8.36 4.65
N ARG A 200 0.01 8.10 5.46
CA ARG A 200 -0.02 6.97 6.39
C ARG A 200 -1.16 7.08 7.40
N LEU A 201 -1.42 8.30 7.89
CA LEU A 201 -2.57 8.56 8.75
C LEU A 201 -3.90 8.36 8.00
N ALA A 202 -4.01 8.82 6.75
CA ALA A 202 -5.20 8.59 5.95
C ALA A 202 -5.45 7.10 5.69
N THR A 203 -4.40 6.33 5.36
CA THR A 203 -4.44 4.87 5.22
C THR A 203 -4.95 4.22 6.50
N GLN A 204 -4.42 4.62 7.66
CA GLN A 204 -4.87 4.12 8.96
C GLN A 204 -6.35 4.42 9.20
N LYS A 205 -6.82 5.63 8.83
CA LYS A 205 -8.24 6.00 8.95
C LYS A 205 -9.14 5.14 8.09
N VAL A 206 -8.75 4.90 6.84
CA VAL A 206 -9.48 4.00 5.94
C VAL A 206 -9.53 2.56 6.48
N GLN A 207 -8.41 2.05 6.97
CA GLN A 207 -8.32 0.71 7.57
C GLN A 207 -9.15 0.58 8.85
N SER A 208 -9.37 1.69 9.57
CA SER A 208 -10.23 1.78 10.75
C SER A 208 -11.70 2.07 10.40
N GLU A 209 -12.10 1.90 9.13
CA GLU A 209 -13.44 2.18 8.61
C GLU A 209 -13.87 3.67 8.68
N GLU A 210 -12.95 4.59 8.93
CA GLU A 210 -13.16 6.04 8.96
C GLU A 210 -12.86 6.69 7.59
N LEU A 211 -13.53 6.22 6.54
CA LEU A 211 -13.28 6.63 5.15
C LEU A 211 -13.31 8.15 4.95
N ASP A 212 -14.32 8.83 5.47
CA ASP A 212 -14.50 10.28 5.26
C ASP A 212 -13.32 11.08 5.83
N GLN A 213 -12.79 10.66 6.98
CA GLN A 213 -11.63 11.30 7.59
C GLN A 213 -10.36 11.01 6.78
N GLY A 214 -10.16 9.76 6.35
CA GLY A 214 -9.03 9.41 5.49
C GLY A 214 -9.03 10.22 4.18
N MET A 215 -10.19 10.34 3.53
CA MET A 215 -10.36 11.12 2.31
C MET A 215 -10.16 12.62 2.53
N ALA A 216 -10.61 13.16 3.67
CA ALA A 216 -10.39 14.57 4.02
C ALA A 216 -8.90 14.89 4.20
N ILE A 217 -8.14 14.00 4.84
CA ILE A 217 -6.68 14.16 5.01
C ILE A 217 -6.00 14.17 3.65
N ILE A 218 -6.28 13.18 2.78
CA ILE A 218 -5.68 13.09 1.43
C ILE A 218 -5.96 14.32 0.60
N ARG A 219 -7.18 14.84 0.64
CA ARG A 219 -7.56 16.07 -0.09
C ARG A 219 -6.93 17.34 0.47
N SER A 220 -6.37 17.29 1.68
CA SER A 220 -5.70 18.44 2.32
C SER A 220 -4.20 18.55 2.01
N ILE A 221 -3.62 17.51 1.40
CA ILE A 221 -2.22 17.46 1.00
C ILE A 221 -1.97 18.48 -0.12
N LYS A 222 -0.95 19.32 0.05
CA LYS A 222 -0.66 20.45 -0.84
C LYS A 222 0.36 20.11 -1.93
N PHE A 223 1.33 19.26 -1.63
CA PHE A 223 2.33 18.81 -2.60
C PHE A 223 2.04 17.35 -2.95
N TRP A 224 1.82 17.11 -4.24
CA TRP A 224 1.23 15.88 -4.71
C TRP A 224 2.38 15.07 -5.32
N LYS A 225 2.55 13.81 -4.94
CA LYS A 225 3.34 12.86 -5.72
C LYS A 225 2.44 11.72 -6.16
N SER A 226 2.47 11.43 -7.45
CA SER A 226 1.66 10.40 -8.11
C SER A 226 1.75 9.06 -7.38
N ASP A 227 2.96 8.65 -6.99
CA ASP A 227 3.25 7.42 -6.24
C ASP A 227 2.42 7.27 -4.98
N THR A 228 2.36 8.32 -4.17
CA THR A 228 1.74 8.27 -2.84
C THR A 228 0.21 8.20 -2.93
N PHE A 229 -0.39 8.81 -3.97
CA PHE A 229 -1.81 8.63 -4.29
C PHE A 229 -2.10 7.22 -4.81
N PHE A 230 -1.20 6.61 -5.59
CA PHE A 230 -1.38 5.22 -6.02
C PHE A 230 -1.35 4.27 -4.83
N THR A 231 -0.41 4.42 -3.89
CA THR A 231 -0.37 3.64 -2.65
C THR A 231 -1.67 3.77 -1.83
N PHE A 232 -2.20 4.98 -1.69
CA PHE A 232 -3.48 5.17 -1.00
C PHE A 232 -4.67 4.59 -1.79
N ALA A 233 -4.68 4.70 -3.12
CA ALA A 233 -5.69 4.07 -3.97
C ALA A 233 -5.67 2.54 -3.90
N GLU A 234 -4.47 1.94 -3.78
CA GLU A 234 -4.31 0.51 -3.52
C GLU A 234 -4.92 0.13 -2.16
N THR A 235 -4.66 0.91 -1.11
CA THR A 235 -5.26 0.72 0.23
C THR A 235 -6.79 0.78 0.17
N LEU A 236 -7.34 1.75 -0.55
CA LEU A 236 -8.79 1.86 -0.76
C LEU A 236 -9.35 0.63 -1.49
N ALA A 237 -8.64 0.12 -2.49
CA ALA A 237 -9.03 -1.10 -3.20
C ALA A 237 -9.03 -2.33 -2.29
N GLU A 238 -8.01 -2.49 -1.45
CA GLU A 238 -7.90 -3.56 -0.44
C GLU A 238 -9.00 -3.45 0.62
N SER A 239 -9.30 -2.23 1.04
CA SER A 239 -10.36 -1.91 2.01
C SER A 239 -11.77 -1.89 1.38
N LYS A 240 -11.90 -2.31 0.12
CA LYS A 240 -13.17 -2.46 -0.62
C LYS A 240 -13.90 -1.14 -0.94
N TYR A 241 -13.22 0.00 -0.81
CA TYR A 241 -13.69 1.32 -1.23
C TYR A 241 -13.37 1.54 -2.72
N PHE A 242 -13.97 0.72 -3.59
CA PHE A 242 -13.60 0.63 -5.01
C PHE A 242 -13.84 1.91 -5.80
N ASP A 243 -14.94 2.60 -5.53
CA ASP A 243 -15.28 3.86 -6.21
C ASP A 243 -14.21 4.93 -5.88
N GLN A 244 -13.81 5.01 -4.61
CA GLN A 244 -12.79 5.94 -4.11
C GLN A 244 -11.38 5.58 -4.61
N ALA A 245 -11.05 4.28 -4.70
CA ALA A 245 -9.79 3.84 -5.29
C ALA A 245 -9.65 4.31 -6.75
N VAL A 246 -10.73 4.27 -7.52
CA VAL A 246 -10.75 4.80 -8.89
C VAL A 246 -10.70 6.32 -8.93
N GLU A 247 -11.38 7.01 -8.01
CA GLU A 247 -11.31 8.47 -7.86
C GLU A 247 -9.87 8.95 -7.64
N ILE A 248 -9.22 8.44 -6.58
CA ILE A 248 -7.86 8.84 -6.17
C ILE A 248 -6.82 8.49 -7.25
N SER A 249 -6.87 7.29 -7.83
CA SER A 249 -5.95 6.92 -8.92
C SER A 249 -6.16 7.73 -10.20
N SER A 250 -7.37 8.23 -10.45
CA SER A 250 -7.65 9.13 -11.58
C SER A 250 -7.14 10.54 -11.32
N MET A 251 -7.29 11.04 -10.10
CA MET A 251 -6.70 12.32 -9.68
C MET A 251 -5.19 12.30 -9.86
N ALA A 252 -4.51 11.24 -9.35
CA ALA A 252 -3.07 11.05 -9.51
C ALA A 252 -2.62 11.13 -10.98
N MET A 253 -3.38 10.47 -11.88
CA MET A 253 -3.08 10.46 -13.31
C MET A 253 -3.29 11.82 -13.98
N ASN A 254 -4.28 12.61 -13.55
CA ASN A 254 -4.54 13.92 -14.13
C ASN A 254 -3.41 14.91 -13.77
N LEU A 255 -2.97 14.92 -12.52
CA LEU A 255 -1.86 15.77 -12.07
C LEU A 255 -0.55 15.46 -12.80
N TYR A 256 -0.33 14.18 -13.11
CA TYR A 256 0.80 13.77 -13.93
C TYR A 256 0.74 14.39 -15.33
N LYS A 257 -0.44 14.36 -15.97
CA LYS A 257 -0.64 14.91 -17.32
C LYS A 257 -0.51 16.43 -17.36
N ASP A 258 -0.92 17.11 -16.29
CA ASP A 258 -0.91 18.57 -16.20
C ASP A 258 0.50 19.15 -15.95
N ASN A 259 1.55 18.31 -16.02
CA ASN A 259 2.96 18.68 -15.84
C ASN A 259 3.31 19.31 -14.48
N GLU A 260 2.37 19.37 -13.53
CA GLU A 260 2.65 19.74 -12.13
C GLU A 260 3.59 18.73 -11.46
N LEU A 261 3.71 17.52 -12.01
CA LEU A 261 4.55 16.43 -11.48
C LEU A 261 5.81 16.13 -12.30
N SER A 262 5.97 16.65 -13.52
CA SER A 262 7.10 16.26 -14.39
C SER A 262 8.47 16.73 -13.88
N SER A 263 8.51 17.69 -12.95
CA SER A 263 9.73 18.17 -12.29
C SER A 263 10.13 17.34 -11.06
N TYR A 264 9.24 16.49 -10.55
CA TYR A 264 9.47 15.72 -9.34
C TYR A 264 9.98 14.33 -9.69
N ARG A 265 11.04 13.86 -9.03
CA ARG A 265 11.56 12.49 -9.19
C ARG A 265 10.48 11.51 -8.77
N GLU A 266 9.76 10.95 -9.74
CA GLU A 266 8.85 9.83 -9.52
C GLU A 266 9.68 8.58 -9.20
N THR A 267 9.32 7.87 -8.14
CA THR A 267 9.85 6.53 -7.84
C THR A 267 9.01 5.44 -8.54
N ILE A 268 7.74 5.73 -8.85
CA ILE A 268 6.84 4.82 -9.57
C ILE A 268 6.25 5.52 -10.80
N PRO A 269 6.53 5.04 -12.02
CA PRO A 269 5.88 5.59 -13.20
C PRO A 269 4.35 5.48 -13.07
N PRO A 270 3.55 6.50 -13.46
CA PRO A 270 2.09 6.48 -13.31
C PRO A 270 1.41 5.28 -13.98
N SER A 271 1.98 4.78 -15.07
CA SER A 271 1.53 3.54 -15.72
C SER A 271 1.68 2.31 -14.81
N VAL A 272 2.72 2.25 -13.98
CA VAL A 272 2.93 1.20 -12.97
C VAL A 272 1.93 1.36 -11.82
N GLY A 273 1.76 2.57 -11.28
CA GLY A 273 0.79 2.80 -10.20
C GLY A 273 -0.65 2.47 -10.62
N LEU A 274 -1.05 2.86 -11.83
CA LEU A 274 -2.35 2.50 -12.39
C LEU A 274 -2.54 1.00 -12.63
N LYS A 275 -1.47 0.31 -13.06
CA LYS A 275 -1.46 -1.14 -13.19
C LYS A 275 -1.69 -1.80 -11.83
N ASN A 276 -0.98 -1.36 -10.79
CA ASN A 276 -1.11 -1.93 -9.45
C ASN A 276 -2.53 -1.77 -8.90
N VAL A 277 -3.11 -0.57 -8.99
CA VAL A 277 -4.50 -0.33 -8.56
C VAL A 277 -5.48 -1.23 -9.31
N ALA A 278 -5.32 -1.39 -10.63
CA ALA A 278 -6.18 -2.27 -11.43
C ALA A 278 -6.08 -3.74 -10.98
N VAL A 279 -4.86 -4.21 -10.67
CA VAL A 279 -4.61 -5.56 -10.16
C VAL A 279 -5.20 -5.75 -8.76
N LYS A 280 -5.01 -4.78 -7.84
CA LYS A 280 -5.59 -4.81 -6.48
C LYS A 280 -7.11 -4.84 -6.50
N LEU A 281 -7.73 -4.03 -7.35
CA LEU A 281 -9.17 -4.08 -7.60
C LEU A 281 -9.61 -5.49 -8.06
N ALA A 282 -8.85 -6.14 -8.94
CA ALA A 282 -9.17 -7.51 -9.38
C ALA A 282 -9.04 -8.54 -8.24
N GLN A 283 -8.05 -8.36 -7.36
CA GLN A 283 -7.74 -9.24 -6.24
C GLN A 283 -8.80 -9.16 -5.13
N ALA A 284 -9.32 -7.98 -4.79
CA ALA A 284 -10.20 -7.69 -3.63
C ALA A 284 -11.54 -8.47 -3.54
N LYS A 285 -11.85 -9.35 -4.51
CA LYS A 285 -13.00 -10.26 -4.47
C LYS A 285 -12.59 -11.75 -4.42
N ALA A 286 -11.31 -12.06 -4.19
CA ALA A 286 -10.78 -13.43 -4.16
C ALA A 286 -11.09 -14.11 -2.83
N ASP A 287 -11.26 -13.31 -1.79
CA ASP A 287 -11.41 -13.77 -0.42
C ASP A 287 -12.82 -14.28 -0.08
N LYS A 288 -13.72 -14.38 -1.07
CA LYS A 288 -15.06 -14.95 -0.84
C LYS A 288 -15.05 -16.47 -0.68
N HIS A 289 -13.92 -17.14 -0.92
CA HIS A 289 -13.79 -18.59 -0.74
C HIS A 289 -12.95 -19.03 0.46
N ALA A 290 -12.46 -18.11 1.31
CA ALA A 290 -11.69 -18.45 2.51
C ALA A 290 -12.54 -18.59 3.79
N LEU A 291 -13.86 -18.33 3.75
CA LEU A 291 -14.73 -18.28 4.94
C LEU A 291 -15.88 -19.30 4.97
N ASN A 292 -15.80 -20.35 4.15
CA ASN A 292 -16.66 -21.53 4.31
C ASN A 292 -15.78 -22.77 4.51
N LEU A 293 -15.14 -22.85 5.69
CA LEU A 293 -14.76 -24.07 6.38
C LEU A 293 -14.92 -23.81 7.88
#